data_AF-A0A2I1G6T4-F1
#
_entry.id   AF-A0A2I1G6T4-F1
#
_cell.length_a   1.000
_cell.length_b   1.000
_cell.length_c   1.000
_cell.angle_alpha   90.00
_cell.angle_beta   90.00
_cell.angle_gamma   90.00
#
_symmetry.space_group_name_H-M   'P 1'
#
loop_
_entity.id
_entity.type
_entity.pdbx_description
1 polymer ?
#
loop_
_entity_poly.entity_id
_entity_poly.type
_entity_poly.pdbx_seq_one_letter_code
_entity_poly.pdbx_strand_id
1 'polypeptide(L)'
;MADLNINNRILQINDSLQLLLQKYNYYLENFRFRFESDLFSEKRLLELIIKYCNNVKFLDLTVFNNWIIYQLFNLTENSNQNLNYLSINVINDLSSSIIEFSPTILRNLGQVLPLKLEYLNLALNILNI
;
A
#
# COMPACT_ATOMS: atom_id res chain seq x y z
N MET A 1 7.93 -29.42 5.00
CA MET A 1 6.79 -29.54 5.93
C MET A 1 6.67 -28.32 6.87
N ALA A 2 7.04 -27.11 6.40
CA ALA A 2 6.93 -25.85 7.14
C ALA A 2 5.88 -24.88 6.54
N ASP A 3 5.40 -25.14 5.32
CA ASP A 3 4.54 -24.20 4.57
C ASP A 3 3.10 -24.12 5.07
N LEU A 4 2.53 -25.22 5.59
CA LEU A 4 1.15 -25.24 6.10
C LEU A 4 0.94 -24.35 7.33
N ASN A 5 1.97 -24.19 8.18
CA ASN A 5 1.85 -23.42 9.42
C ASN A 5 2.01 -21.91 9.17
N ILE A 6 2.88 -21.53 8.23
CA ILE A 6 3.09 -20.13 7.84
C ILE A 6 1.86 -19.59 7.10
N ASN A 7 1.33 -20.36 6.14
CA ASN A 7 0.13 -19.97 5.40
C ASN A 7 -1.09 -19.79 6.30
N ASN A 8 -1.28 -20.66 7.31
CA ASN A 8 -2.38 -20.53 8.27
C ASN A 8 -2.25 -19.28 9.15
N ARG A 9 -1.04 -18.89 9.55
CA ARG A 9 -0.81 -17.66 10.33
C ARG A 9 -1.09 -16.40 9.51
N ILE A 10 -0.64 -16.38 8.25
CA ILE A 10 -0.89 -15.26 7.33
C ILE A 10 -2.40 -15.08 7.10
N LEU A 11 -3.13 -16.18 6.87
CA LEU A 11 -4.59 -16.14 6.73
C LEU A 11 -5.28 -15.61 8.00
N GLN A 12 -4.87 -16.07 9.19
CA GLN A 12 -5.43 -15.58 10.45
C GLN A 12 -5.15 -14.09 10.72
N ILE A 13 -3.96 -13.60 10.35
CA ILE A 13 -3.63 -12.17 10.43
C ILE A 13 -4.52 -11.37 9.47
N ASN A 14 -4.70 -11.85 8.25
CA ASN A 14 -5.55 -11.20 7.24
C ASN A 14 -7.02 -11.13 7.68
N ASP A 15 -7.55 -12.20 8.28
CA ASP A 15 -8.93 -12.24 8.77
C ASP A 15 -9.13 -11.30 9.97
N SER A 16 -8.16 -11.28 10.89
CA SER A 16 -8.19 -10.38 12.06
C SER A 16 -8.11 -8.92 11.63
N LEU A 17 -7.26 -8.61 10.66
CA LEU A 17 -7.11 -7.27 10.11
C LEU A 17 -8.36 -6.83 9.35
N GLN A 18 -8.98 -7.72 8.58
CA GLN A 18 -10.26 -7.46 7.95
C GLN A 18 -11.33 -7.10 8.98
N LEU A 19 -11.46 -7.87 10.06
CA LEU A 19 -12.42 -7.58 11.14
C LEU A 19 -12.13 -6.23 11.82
N LEU A 20 -10.85 -5.92 12.05
CA LEU A 20 -10.42 -4.64 12.62
C LEU A 20 -10.83 -3.47 11.72
N LEU A 21 -10.49 -3.53 10.44
CA LEU A 21 -10.81 -2.49 9.48
C LEU A 21 -12.32 -2.33 9.31
N GLN A 22 -13.08 -3.43 9.29
CA GLN A 22 -14.55 -3.38 9.25
C GLN A 22 -15.14 -2.69 10.49
N LYS A 23 -14.60 -2.98 11.68
CA LYS A 23 -15.12 -2.43 12.93
C LYS A 23 -14.79 -0.94 13.11
N TYR A 24 -13.61 -0.52 12.66
CA TYR A 24 -13.09 0.82 12.91
C TYR A 24 -13.03 1.72 11.66
N ASN A 25 -13.54 1.28 10.51
CA ASN A 25 -13.49 2.02 9.24
C ASN A 25 -13.91 3.50 9.36
N TYR A 26 -14.95 3.80 10.14
CA TYR A 26 -15.45 5.16 10.32
C TYR A 26 -14.55 6.04 11.19
N TYR A 27 -13.74 5.44 12.07
CA TYR A 27 -12.89 6.15 13.03
C TYR A 27 -11.41 6.13 12.64
N LEU A 28 -11.03 5.29 11.68
CA LEU A 28 -9.64 5.09 11.29
C LEU A 28 -9.18 6.24 10.38
N GLU A 29 -8.53 7.22 10.99
CA GLU A 29 -7.95 8.36 10.26
C GLU A 29 -6.46 8.17 9.92
N ASN A 30 -5.74 7.31 10.65
CA ASN A 30 -4.30 7.10 10.47
C ASN A 30 -4.01 5.61 10.29
N PHE A 31 -3.36 5.25 9.19
CA PHE A 31 -3.01 3.88 8.89
C PHE A 31 -1.56 3.77 8.43
N ARG A 32 -0.77 2.97 9.16
CA ARG A 32 0.61 2.64 8.81
C ARG A 32 0.77 1.14 8.71
N PHE A 33 1.43 0.67 7.65
CA PHE A 33 1.77 -0.73 7.51
C PHE A 33 3.12 -0.93 6.83
N ARG A 34 3.90 -1.89 7.34
CA ARG A 34 5.15 -2.36 6.73
C ARG A 34 5.00 -3.83 6.38
N PHE A 35 5.13 -4.13 5.10
CA PHE A 35 5.18 -5.49 4.61
C PHE A 35 6.50 -6.14 5.02
N GLU A 36 6.51 -7.47 5.20
CA GLU A 36 7.70 -8.21 5.65
C GLU A 36 8.38 -9.06 4.55
N SER A 37 7.68 -9.49 3.48
CA SER A 37 8.27 -10.03 2.22
C SER A 37 7.27 -10.73 1.30
N ASP A 38 6.06 -11.09 1.77
CA ASP A 38 5.11 -11.90 1.00
C ASP A 38 4.16 -11.07 0.12
N LEU A 39 4.35 -11.18 -1.21
CA LEU A 39 3.54 -10.56 -2.26
C LEU A 39 2.04 -10.85 -2.14
N PHE A 40 1.65 -12.06 -1.72
CA PHE A 40 0.24 -12.42 -1.58
C PHE A 40 -0.42 -11.62 -0.44
N SER A 41 0.30 -11.48 0.67
CA SER A 41 -0.10 -10.65 1.80
C SER A 41 -0.17 -9.17 1.44
N GLU A 42 0.71 -8.66 0.58
CA GLU A 42 0.67 -7.26 0.11
C GLU A 42 -0.61 -6.93 -0.65
N LYS A 43 -0.94 -7.76 -1.64
CA LYS A 43 -2.12 -7.55 -2.48
C LYS A 43 -3.41 -7.60 -1.67
N ARG A 44 -3.57 -8.62 -0.81
CA ARG A 44 -4.79 -8.78 -0.02
C ARG A 44 -4.95 -7.66 1.00
N LEU A 45 -3.87 -7.17 1.61
CA LEU A 45 -3.98 -6.02 2.50
C LEU A 45 -4.45 -4.77 1.76
N LEU A 46 -3.87 -4.45 0.61
CA LEU A 46 -4.32 -3.32 -0.19
C LEU A 46 -5.81 -3.39 -0.52
N GLU A 47 -6.30 -4.57 -0.92
CA GLU A 47 -7.73 -4.77 -1.20
C GLU A 47 -8.59 -4.46 0.03
N LEU A 48 -8.14 -4.85 1.22
CA LEU A 48 -8.83 -4.51 2.47
C LEU A 48 -8.76 -3.01 2.78
N ILE A 49 -7.61 -2.36 2.54
CA ILE A 49 -7.46 -0.91 2.73
C ILE A 49 -8.41 -0.16 1.79
N ILE A 50 -8.39 -0.47 0.48
CA ILE A 50 -9.28 0.12 -0.52
C ILE A 50 -10.73 -0.03 -0.11
N LYS A 51 -11.10 -1.22 0.38
CA LYS A 51 -12.49 -1.54 0.69
C LYS A 51 -13.01 -0.90 1.98
N TYR A 52 -12.15 -0.75 3.00
CA TYR A 52 -12.60 -0.41 4.34
C TYR A 52 -12.04 0.92 4.87
N CYS A 53 -10.96 1.46 4.33
CA CYS A 53 -10.28 2.64 4.89
C CYS A 53 -10.74 3.99 4.29
N ASN A 54 -12.05 4.23 4.24
CA ASN A 54 -12.62 5.39 3.54
C ASN A 54 -12.37 6.75 4.22
N ASN A 55 -12.05 6.75 5.52
CA ASN A 55 -11.83 7.97 6.32
C ASN A 55 -10.35 8.25 6.62
N VAL A 56 -9.43 7.50 6.01
CA VAL A 56 -8.00 7.68 6.25
C VAL A 56 -7.53 9.03 5.70
N LYS A 57 -6.88 9.80 6.59
CA LYS A 57 -6.21 11.07 6.32
C LYS A 57 -4.70 10.92 6.21
N PHE A 58 -4.11 9.99 6.96
CA PHE A 58 -2.69 9.66 6.93
C PHE A 58 -2.48 8.21 6.54
N LEU A 59 -1.80 7.98 5.41
CA LEU A 59 -1.43 6.66 4.93
C LEU A 59 0.08 6.54 4.79
N ASP A 60 0.67 5.55 5.45
CA ASP A 60 2.11 5.25 5.38
C ASP A 60 2.35 3.76 5.09
N LEU A 61 2.86 3.46 3.91
CA LEU A 61 3.05 2.11 3.42
C LEU A 61 4.53 1.86 3.09
N THR A 62 5.09 0.79 3.65
CA THR A 62 6.41 0.27 3.27
C THR A 62 6.24 -1.10 2.63
N VAL A 63 6.61 -1.24 1.36
CA VAL A 63 6.22 -2.30 0.41
C VAL A 63 7.43 -2.86 -0.33
N PHE A 64 7.35 -4.10 -0.83
CA PHE A 64 8.46 -4.72 -1.56
C PHE A 64 8.32 -4.71 -3.08
N ASN A 65 7.15 -4.36 -3.62
CA ASN A 65 6.91 -4.39 -5.05
C ASN A 65 6.26 -3.10 -5.56
N ASN A 66 6.71 -2.60 -6.72
CA ASN A 66 6.16 -1.42 -7.37
C ASN A 66 4.73 -1.61 -7.93
N TRP A 67 4.23 -2.85 -8.06
CA TRP A 67 2.84 -3.14 -8.43
C TRP A 67 1.84 -2.41 -7.54
N ILE A 68 2.22 -2.22 -6.27
CA ILE A 68 1.44 -1.49 -5.28
C ILE A 68 1.06 -0.08 -5.74
N ILE A 69 1.87 0.58 -6.59
CA ILE A 69 1.57 1.91 -7.11
C ILE A 69 0.38 1.86 -8.06
N TYR A 70 0.25 0.79 -8.83
CA TYR A 70 -0.94 0.60 -9.67
C TYR A 70 -2.21 0.45 -8.83
N GLN A 71 -2.10 -0.19 -7.67
CA GLN A 71 -3.23 -0.36 -6.76
C GLN A 71 -3.48 0.90 -5.91
N LEU A 72 -2.46 1.71 -5.69
CA LEU A 72 -2.57 3.04 -5.10
C LEU A 72 -3.39 3.98 -5.98
N PHE A 73 -3.35 3.83 -7.30
CA PHE A 73 -4.28 4.52 -8.21
C PHE A 73 -5.74 4.30 -7.78
N ASN A 74 -6.08 3.03 -7.51
CA ASN A 74 -7.42 2.67 -7.05
C ASN A 74 -7.71 3.20 -5.64
N LEU A 75 -6.71 3.29 -4.75
CA LEU A 75 -6.87 3.93 -3.44
C LEU A 75 -7.20 5.41 -3.57
N THR A 76 -6.43 6.15 -4.35
CA THR A 76 -6.61 7.61 -4.51
C THR A 76 -7.89 7.97 -5.25
N GLU A 77 -8.31 7.12 -6.19
CA GLU A 77 -9.55 7.31 -6.96
C GLU A 77 -10.81 6.95 -6.14
N ASN A 78 -10.75 5.92 -5.28
CA ASN A 78 -11.88 5.51 -4.43
C ASN A 78 -11.93 6.22 -3.06
N SER A 79 -10.78 6.64 -2.51
CA SER A 79 -10.75 7.40 -1.26
C SER A 79 -11.39 8.75 -1.51
N ASN A 80 -12.51 9.01 -0.84
CA ASN A 80 -13.31 10.21 -0.98
C ASN A 80 -12.53 11.42 -0.45
N GLN A 81 -11.58 11.90 -1.26
CA GLN A 81 -10.71 13.06 -1.11
C GLN A 81 -9.89 13.16 0.20
N ASN A 82 -10.27 12.62 1.35
CA ASN A 82 -9.79 13.01 2.69
C ASN A 82 -8.32 12.67 3.03
N LEU A 83 -7.57 12.08 2.10
CA LEU A 83 -6.15 11.84 2.30
C LEU A 83 -5.38 13.17 2.27
N ASN A 84 -4.77 13.51 3.40
CA ASN A 84 -3.95 14.73 3.57
C ASN A 84 -2.45 14.38 3.58
N TYR A 85 -2.08 13.19 4.02
CA TYR A 85 -0.69 12.77 4.18
C TYR A 85 -0.50 11.39 3.55
N LEU A 86 0.44 11.30 2.60
CA LEU A 86 0.80 10.05 1.95
C LEU A 86 2.30 9.81 2.04
N SER A 87 2.69 8.63 2.53
CA SER A 87 4.06 8.13 2.55
C SER A 87 4.10 6.74 1.93
N ILE A 88 4.95 6.57 0.92
CA ILE A 88 5.17 5.28 0.25
C ILE A 88 6.67 5.03 0.19
N ASN A 89 7.09 3.91 0.73
CA ASN A 89 8.48 3.45 0.73
C ASN A 89 8.58 2.08 0.07
N VAL A 90 9.20 2.01 -1.10
CA VAL A 90 9.40 0.77 -1.86
C VAL A 90 10.80 0.23 -1.57
N ILE A 91 10.87 -0.88 -0.85
CA ILE A 91 12.12 -1.58 -0.52
C ILE A 91 12.31 -2.71 -1.54
N ASN A 92 13.32 -2.65 -2.40
CA ASN A 92 13.68 -3.81 -3.22
C ASN A 92 14.60 -4.75 -2.44
N ASP A 93 14.28 -6.04 -2.44
CA ASP A 93 15.29 -7.06 -2.13
C ASP A 93 16.26 -7.13 -3.32
N LEU A 94 17.54 -6.88 -3.06
CA LEU A 94 18.64 -6.77 -4.04
C LEU A 94 18.76 -8.02 -4.95
N SER A 95 18.14 -9.14 -4.58
CA SER A 95 18.16 -10.41 -5.33
C SER A 95 17.00 -10.63 -6.29
N SER A 96 15.93 -9.84 -6.19
CA SER A 96 14.80 -9.92 -7.13
C SER A 96 15.02 -8.90 -8.24
N SER A 97 14.87 -9.35 -9.49
CA SER A 97 14.94 -8.50 -10.69
C SER A 97 14.38 -7.12 -10.39
N ILE A 98 15.24 -6.10 -10.43
CA ILE A 98 14.90 -4.73 -10.06
C ILE A 98 13.60 -4.39 -10.79
N ILE A 99 12.48 -4.32 -10.08
CA ILE A 99 11.21 -3.92 -10.70
C ILE A 99 11.23 -2.39 -10.66
N GLU A 100 11.76 -1.84 -11.74
CA GLU A 100 12.23 -0.46 -11.86
C GLU A 100 11.07 0.52 -12.07
N PHE A 101 11.17 1.71 -11.45
CA PHE A 101 10.28 2.81 -11.80
C PHE A 101 10.69 3.40 -13.15
N SER A 102 9.88 3.14 -14.17
CA SER A 102 9.98 3.91 -15.41
C SER A 102 9.41 5.32 -15.22
N PRO A 103 9.90 6.32 -15.97
CA PRO A 103 9.32 7.67 -15.98
C PRO A 103 7.81 7.70 -16.22
N THR A 104 7.28 6.72 -16.97
CA THR A 104 5.84 6.56 -17.22
C THR A 104 5.05 6.27 -15.95
N ILE A 105 5.58 5.44 -15.04
CA ILE A 105 4.90 5.11 -13.79
C ILE A 105 4.83 6.34 -12.87
N LEU A 106 5.91 7.11 -12.78
CA LEU A 106 5.95 8.34 -12.01
C LEU A 106 4.99 9.40 -12.57
N ARG A 107 4.91 9.51 -13.90
CA ARG A 107 3.94 10.40 -14.54
C ARG A 107 2.50 10.00 -14.21
N ASN A 108 2.18 8.72 -14.28
CA ASN A 108 0.85 8.22 -13.94
C ASN A 108 0.55 8.45 -12.44
N LEU A 109 1.53 8.23 -11.56
CA LEU A 109 1.44 8.57 -10.13
C LEU A 109 1.06 10.03 -9.92
N GLY A 110 1.76 10.95 -10.57
CA GLY A 110 1.46 12.38 -10.48
C GLY A 110 0.02 12.75 -10.92
N GLN A 111 -0.60 11.98 -11.81
CA GLN A 111 -1.96 12.27 -12.30
C GLN A 111 -3.06 11.87 -11.32
N VAL A 112 -2.82 10.91 -10.44
CA VAL A 112 -3.85 10.39 -9.52
C VAL A 112 -3.76 10.97 -8.12
N LEU A 113 -2.60 11.54 -7.77
CA LEU A 113 -2.35 11.97 -6.40
C LEU A 113 -3.38 13.04 -6.03
N PRO A 114 -3.98 12.96 -4.83
CA PRO A 114 -4.94 13.97 -4.40
C PRO A 114 -4.29 15.36 -4.43
N LEU A 115 -4.95 16.32 -5.10
CA LEU A 115 -4.42 17.68 -5.24
C LEU A 115 -4.27 18.43 -3.91
N LYS A 116 -4.92 17.96 -2.84
CA LYS A 116 -4.91 18.59 -1.51
C LYS A 116 -3.96 17.94 -0.49
N LEU A 117 -3.03 17.09 -0.93
CA LEU A 117 -2.03 16.52 -0.02
C LEU A 117 -1.23 17.66 0.64
N GLU A 118 -1.21 17.66 1.97
CA GLU A 118 -0.35 18.51 2.79
C GLU A 118 1.06 17.93 2.90
N TYR A 119 1.20 16.61 2.74
CA TYR A 119 2.48 15.90 2.76
C TYR A 119 2.49 14.75 1.77
N LEU A 120 3.61 14.65 1.05
CA LEU A 120 3.91 13.54 0.16
C LEU A 120 5.36 13.10 0.39
N ASN A 121 5.53 11.82 0.74
CA ASN A 121 6.83 11.15 0.75
C ASN A 121 6.80 9.95 -0.20
N LEU A 122 7.73 9.94 -1.14
CA LEU A 122 7.92 8.86 -2.11
C LEU A 122 9.38 8.42 -2.05
N ALA A 123 9.66 7.32 -1.35
CA ALA A 123 10.96 6.67 -1.36
C ALA A 123 10.92 5.53 -2.38
N LEU A 124 11.38 5.81 -3.60
CA LEU A 124 11.26 4.94 -4.78
C LEU A 124 12.65 4.68 -5.38
N ASN A 125 12.89 3.45 -5.86
CA ASN A 125 14.11 3.10 -6.59
C ASN A 125 13.96 3.39 -8.09
N ILE A 126 14.56 4.49 -8.55
CA ILE A 126 14.47 4.95 -9.95
C ILE A 126 15.74 4.52 -10.72
N LEU A 127 15.57 4.03 -11.95
CA LEU A 127 16.67 3.84 -12.90
C LEU A 127 16.94 5.16 -13.63
N ASN A 128 18.20 5.61 -13.66
CA ASN A 128 18.62 6.63 -14.63
C ASN A 128 18.87 5.93 -15.97
N ILE A 129 18.02 6.22 -16.95
CA ILE A 129 18.20 5.85 -18.36
C ILE A 129 18.91 6.97 -19.09
#